data_AF-A0AAN0JYP4-F1
#
_entry.id   AF-A0AAN0JYP4-F1
#
_cell.length_a   1.000
_cell.length_b   1.000
_cell.length_c   1.000
_cell.angle_alpha   90.00
_cell.angle_beta   90.00
_cell.angle_gamma   90.00
#
_symmetry.space_group_name_H-M   'P 1'
#
loop_
_entity.id
_entity.type
_entity.pdbx_description
1 polymer ?
#
loop_
_entity_poly.entity_id
_entity_poly.type
_entity_poly.pdbx_seq_one_letter_code
_entity_poly.pdbx_strand_id
1 'polypeptide(L)'
;MDSLTNSLRGTSRRRAESALHSVIPMEEQSILLPGGERISHLCQNGELLCYRFEDAQTLYEAFQCGKGFSNDGDCLGWREDSNSPYQWISYSKVEERFMNFGS
;
A
#
# COMPACT_ATOMS: atom_id res chain seq x y z
N MET A 1 -45.54 18.48 -20.87
CA MET A 1 -45.25 18.15 -22.28
C MET A 1 -44.12 19.09 -22.67
N ASP A 2 -42.85 18.74 -22.61
CA ASP A 2 -42.17 17.45 -22.80
C ASP A 2 -40.86 17.40 -21.98
N SER A 3 -40.65 16.36 -21.17
CA SER A 3 -39.73 15.21 -21.43
C SER A 3 -38.24 15.62 -21.43
N LEU A 4 -37.53 15.40 -20.31
CA LEU A 4 -36.62 14.26 -20.10
C LEU A 4 -35.57 14.06 -21.20
N THR A 5 -34.31 14.44 -20.92
CA THR A 5 -33.16 13.57 -21.18
C THR A 5 -32.02 13.87 -20.22
N ASN A 6 -31.78 12.88 -19.36
CA ASN A 6 -30.62 12.68 -18.51
C ASN A 6 -29.36 12.49 -19.40
N SER A 7 -28.22 13.12 -19.06
CA SER A 7 -26.93 12.70 -19.61
C SER A 7 -25.79 13.02 -18.65
N LEU A 8 -25.44 11.96 -17.92
CA LEU A 8 -24.21 11.70 -17.19
C LEU A 8 -22.97 12.23 -17.93
N ARG A 9 -22.23 13.16 -17.31
CA ARG A 9 -20.77 13.20 -17.45
C ARG A 9 -20.17 13.48 -16.08
N GLY A 10 -19.47 12.45 -15.59
CA GLY A 10 -18.98 12.36 -14.24
C GLY A 10 -18.16 13.57 -13.84
N THR A 11 -18.50 14.13 -12.68
CA THR A 11 -17.57 14.86 -11.85
C THR A 11 -16.42 13.93 -11.51
N SER A 12 -15.41 13.94 -12.39
CA SER A 12 -14.06 13.46 -12.10
C SER A 12 -13.68 14.01 -10.73
N ARG A 13 -13.68 13.12 -9.73
CA ARG A 13 -13.22 13.43 -8.39
C ARG A 13 -11.78 13.93 -8.56
N ARG A 14 -11.59 15.24 -8.45
CA ARG A 14 -10.26 15.81 -8.18
C ARG A 14 -9.82 15.24 -6.84
N ARG A 15 -9.17 14.09 -6.85
CA ARG A 15 -8.37 13.64 -5.72
C ARG A 15 -7.10 14.45 -5.80
N ALA A 16 -7.18 15.72 -5.41
CA ALA A 16 -6.00 16.45 -5.03
C ALA A 16 -5.37 15.64 -3.90
N GLU A 17 -4.20 15.10 -4.18
CA GLU A 17 -3.37 14.31 -3.30
C GLU A 17 -3.10 15.16 -2.06
N SER A 18 -3.89 14.98 -0.99
CA SER A 18 -3.39 15.32 0.33
C SER A 18 -2.23 14.37 0.56
N ALA A 19 -0.99 14.87 0.45
CA ALA A 19 0.19 14.13 0.84
C ALA A 19 -0.13 13.43 2.15
N LEU A 20 -0.06 12.09 2.15
CA LEU A 20 -0.39 11.27 3.30
C LEU A 20 0.42 11.82 4.48
N HIS A 21 -0.23 12.49 5.43
CA HIS A 21 0.43 12.98 6.62
C HIS A 21 0.85 11.74 7.40
N SER A 22 2.17 11.49 7.47
CA SER A 22 2.70 10.43 8.32
C SER A 22 2.16 10.64 9.72
N VAL A 23 1.51 9.61 10.28
CA VAL A 23 0.99 9.65 11.67
C VAL A 23 2.15 9.82 12.67
N ILE A 24 3.36 9.48 12.25
CA ILE A 24 4.59 9.60 13.04
C ILE A 24 5.34 10.86 12.57
N PRO A 25 5.67 11.80 13.48
CA PRO A 25 6.52 12.94 13.17
C PRO A 25 7.84 12.52 12.52
N MET A 26 8.36 13.33 11.60
CA MET A 26 9.55 12.97 10.82
C MET A 26 10.81 12.88 11.71
N GLU A 27 10.85 13.67 12.77
CA GLU A 27 11.91 13.72 13.77
C GLU A 27 11.84 12.54 14.75
N GLU A 28 10.70 11.84 14.79
CA GLU A 28 10.41 10.78 15.74
C GLU A 28 10.06 9.46 15.04
N GLN A 29 10.71 9.13 13.93
CA GLN A 29 10.42 7.91 13.16
C GLN A 29 10.78 6.58 13.87
N SER A 30 11.37 6.64 15.07
CA SER A 30 11.75 5.46 15.87
C SER A 30 11.90 5.81 17.35
N ILE A 31 11.74 4.82 18.22
CA ILE A 31 11.86 4.93 19.68
C ILE A 31 13.31 4.61 20.09
N LEU A 32 13.91 5.43 20.96
CA LEU A 32 15.22 5.17 21.56
C LEU A 32 15.07 4.25 22.78
N LEU A 33 15.81 3.14 22.81
CA LEU A 33 15.85 2.21 23.93
C LEU A 33 16.98 2.58 24.91
N PRO A 34 16.95 2.08 26.17
CA PRO A 34 17.95 2.42 27.18
C PRO A 34 19.41 2.10 26.80
N GLY A 35 19.65 1.13 25.92
CA GLY A 35 20.98 0.76 25.43
C GLY A 35 21.50 1.64 24.28
N GLY A 36 20.70 2.60 23.81
CA GLY A 36 21.02 3.45 22.67
C GLY A 36 20.58 2.89 21.31
N GLU A 37 20.03 1.69 21.27
CA GLU A 37 19.39 1.12 20.08
C GLU A 37 18.10 1.87 19.75
N ARG A 38 17.66 1.78 18.49
CA ARG A 38 16.40 2.38 18.03
C ARG A 38 15.48 1.31 17.49
N ILE A 39 14.20 1.41 17.80
CA ILE A 39 13.18 0.44 17.38
C ILE A 39 12.00 1.15 16.71
N SER A 40 11.32 0.45 15.79
CA SER A 40 10.12 0.97 15.13
C SER A 40 8.99 1.22 16.13
N HIS A 41 8.17 2.24 15.90
CA HIS A 41 6.91 2.46 16.63
C HIS A 41 5.91 1.31 16.49
N LEU A 42 6.10 0.41 15.52
CA LEU A 42 5.28 -0.79 15.36
C LEU A 42 5.65 -1.91 16.34
N CYS A 43 6.82 -1.82 16.98
CA CYS A 43 7.28 -2.79 17.97
C CYS A 43 6.71 -2.41 19.35
N GLN A 44 6.14 -3.39 20.05
CA GLN A 44 5.56 -3.18 21.37
C GLN A 44 6.55 -3.62 22.43
N ASN A 45 6.62 -2.90 23.56
CA ASN A 45 7.42 -3.26 24.73
C ASN A 45 8.93 -3.48 24.48
N GLY A 46 9.47 -2.91 23.39
CA GLY A 46 10.89 -3.09 23.02
C GLY A 46 11.21 -4.43 22.35
N GLU A 47 10.20 -5.23 22.00
CA GLU A 47 10.38 -6.52 21.33
C GLU A 47 10.21 -6.40 19.82
N LEU A 48 10.97 -7.20 19.06
CA LEU A 48 10.89 -7.21 17.60
C LEU A 48 9.57 -7.82 17.13
N LEU A 49 8.95 -7.16 16.15
CA LEU A 49 7.75 -7.67 15.48
C LEU A 49 8.11 -8.82 14.53
N CYS A 50 7.70 -10.06 14.86
CA CYS A 50 7.93 -11.23 14.01
C CYS A 50 6.98 -11.28 12.80
N TYR A 51 5.70 -11.00 13.02
CA TYR A 51 4.67 -10.96 11.97
C TYR A 51 3.66 -9.87 12.30
N ARG A 52 3.10 -9.24 11.27
CA ARG A 52 2.12 -8.16 11.43
C ARG A 52 0.70 -8.67 11.69
N PHE A 53 0.37 -9.81 11.09
CA PHE A 53 -0.91 -10.49 11.24
C PHE A 53 -0.65 -11.96 11.58
N GLU A 54 -1.43 -12.53 12.50
CA GLU A 54 -1.25 -13.91 12.97
C GLU A 54 -1.43 -14.94 11.85
N ASP A 55 -2.28 -14.62 10.86
CA ASP A 55 -2.60 -15.43 9.69
C ASP A 55 -1.69 -15.16 8.48
N ALA A 56 -0.70 -14.28 8.61
CA ALA A 56 0.25 -13.96 7.55
C ALA A 56 1.70 -14.08 8.05
N GLN A 57 2.19 -15.31 8.12
CA GLN A 57 3.54 -15.63 8.62
C GLN A 57 4.54 -15.84 7.49
N THR A 58 4.07 -16.05 6.26
CA THR A 58 4.88 -16.12 5.05
C THR A 58 4.71 -14.89 4.18
N LEU A 59 5.71 -14.60 3.35
CA LEU A 59 5.63 -13.52 2.36
C LEU A 59 4.44 -13.70 1.40
N TYR A 60 4.13 -14.95 1.04
CA TYR A 60 3.01 -15.26 0.17
C TYR A 60 1.66 -14.99 0.84
N GLU A 61 1.47 -15.38 2.10
CA GLU A 61 0.25 -15.07 2.86
C GLU A 61 0.08 -13.56 3.03
N ALA A 62 1.14 -12.83 3.37
CA ALA A 62 1.11 -11.37 3.45
C ALA A 62 0.69 -10.73 2.12
N PHE A 63 1.14 -11.28 0.99
CA PHE A 63 0.71 -10.84 -0.34
C PHE A 63 -0.79 -11.09 -0.56
N GLN A 64 -1.30 -12.27 -0.21
CA GLN A 64 -2.73 -12.60 -0.33
C GLN A 64 -3.61 -11.73 0.57
N CYS A 65 -3.18 -11.45 1.80
CA CYS A 65 -3.83 -10.50 2.69
C CYS A 65 -3.88 -9.10 2.06
N GLY A 66 -2.77 -8.63 1.48
CA GLY A 66 -2.72 -7.35 0.76
C GLY A 66 -3.68 -7.28 -0.42
N LYS A 67 -3.78 -8.36 -1.20
CA LYS A 67 -4.75 -8.48 -2.31
C LYS A 67 -6.19 -8.37 -1.81
N GLY A 68 -6.52 -9.04 -0.71
CA GLY A 68 -7.83 -8.98 -0.08
C GLY A 68 -8.16 -7.60 0.48
N PHE A 69 -7.28 -7.02 1.30
CA PHE A 69 -7.49 -5.71 1.94
C PHE A 69 -7.60 -4.56 0.94
N SER A 70 -6.84 -4.62 -0.14
CA SER A 70 -6.85 -3.60 -1.20
C SER A 70 -8.00 -3.76 -2.19
N ASN A 71 -8.73 -4.89 -2.14
CA ASN A 71 -9.70 -5.29 -3.16
C ASN A 71 -9.08 -5.30 -4.57
N ASP A 72 -7.96 -6.03 -4.71
CA ASP A 72 -7.13 -6.10 -5.93
C ASP A 72 -6.60 -4.74 -6.41
N GLY A 73 -6.19 -3.89 -5.45
CA GLY A 73 -5.62 -2.57 -5.73
C GLY A 73 -4.18 -2.63 -6.25
N ASP A 74 -3.53 -1.46 -6.24
CA ASP A 74 -2.14 -1.32 -6.67
C ASP A 74 -1.17 -2.08 -5.75
N CYS A 75 -0.35 -2.95 -6.33
CA CYS A 75 0.62 -3.79 -5.61
C CYS A 75 2.06 -3.32 -5.83
N LEU A 76 2.49 -3.21 -7.09
CA LEU A 76 3.84 -2.79 -7.46
C LEU A 76 3.80 -1.53 -8.31
N GLY A 77 4.57 -0.52 -7.90
CA GLY A 77 4.74 0.74 -8.64
C GLY A 77 6.11 0.78 -9.32
N TRP A 78 6.17 1.28 -10.55
CA TRP A 78 7.42 1.55 -11.25
C TRP A 78 7.34 2.87 -12.02
N ARG A 79 8.49 3.48 -12.30
CA ARG A 79 8.61 4.68 -13.15
C ARG A 79 9.90 4.60 -13.95
N GLU A 80 9.89 5.16 -15.14
CA GLU A 80 11.04 5.12 -16.05
C GLU A 80 12.13 6.12 -15.65
N ASP A 81 11.71 7.33 -15.25
CA ASP A 81 12.59 8.40 -14.79
C ASP A 81 12.03 9.09 -13.53
N SER A 82 12.78 10.03 -12.95
CA SER A 82 12.40 10.71 -11.71
C SER A 82 11.18 11.65 -11.85
N ASN A 83 10.91 12.13 -13.06
CA ASN A 83 9.86 13.10 -13.37
C ASN A 83 8.57 12.42 -13.84
N SER A 84 8.68 11.17 -14.33
CA SER A 84 7.56 10.37 -14.79
C SER A 84 6.70 9.88 -13.62
N PRO A 85 5.36 9.86 -13.79
CA PRO A 85 4.47 9.34 -12.76
C PRO A 85 4.67 7.83 -12.56
N TYR A 86 4.39 7.35 -11.35
CA TYR A 86 4.38 5.91 -11.08
C TYR A 86 3.25 5.23 -11.87
N GLN A 87 3.62 4.13 -12.52
CA GLN A 87 2.70 3.16 -13.11
C GLN A 87 2.54 1.99 -12.13
N TRP A 88 1.30 1.57 -11.93
CA TRP A 88 0.98 0.54 -10.94
C TRP A 88 0.54 -0.76 -11.60
N ILE A 89 0.88 -1.87 -10.95
CA ILE A 89 0.50 -3.23 -11.33
C ILE A 89 -0.37 -3.77 -10.19
N SER A 90 -1.58 -4.25 -10.51
CA SER A 90 -2.49 -4.80 -9.50
C SER A 90 -1.99 -6.11 -8.90
N TYR A 91 -2.49 -6.47 -7.73
CA TYR A 91 -2.16 -7.74 -7.07
C TYR A 91 -2.38 -8.95 -7.99
N SER A 92 -3.54 -9.06 -8.64
CA SER A 92 -3.83 -10.17 -9.57
C SER A 92 -2.83 -10.24 -10.72
N LYS A 93 -2.37 -9.09 -11.24
CA LYS A 93 -1.40 -9.08 -12.35
C LYS A 93 0.00 -9.47 -11.89
N VAL A 94 0.37 -9.12 -10.66
CA VAL A 94 1.61 -9.59 -10.04
C VAL A 94 1.57 -11.09 -9.80
N GLU A 95 0.45 -11.60 -9.28
CA GLU A 95 0.23 -13.04 -9.05
C GLU A 95 0.32 -13.84 -10.36
N GLU A 96 -0.33 -13.38 -11.42
CA GLU A 96 -0.25 -14.01 -12.75
C GLU A 96 1.22 -14.13 -13.23
N ARG A 97 2.01 -13.05 -13.08
CA ARG A 97 3.43 -13.06 -13.46
C ARG A 97 4.27 -13.98 -12.59
N PHE A 98 3.99 -14.03 -11.30
CA PHE A 98 4.66 -14.91 -10.35
C PHE A 98 4.38 -16.38 -10.66
N MET A 99 3.13 -16.74 -10.92
CA MET A 99 2.75 -18.13 -11.23
C MET A 99 3.30 -18.61 -12.57
N ASN A 100 3.51 -17.70 -13.52
CA ASN A 100 4.13 -17.99 -14.81
C ASN A 100 5.66 -17.80 -14.79
N PHE A 101 6.27 -17.58 -13.62
CA PHE A 101 7.71 -17.41 -13.50
C PHE A 101 8.41 -18.75 -13.71
N GLY A 102 8.90 -18.98 -14.93
CA GLY A 102 9.61 -20.21 -15.31
C GLY A 102 8.87 -21.16 -16.24
N SER A 103 7.69 -20.76 -16.76
CA SER A 103 7.00 -21.45 -17.86
C SER A 103 7.65 -21.21 -19.22
#